data_AF-A0A6N7P8L8-F1
#
_entry.id   AF-A0A6N7P8L8-F1
#
_cell.length_a   1.000
_cell.length_b   1.000
_cell.length_c   1.000
_cell.angle_alpha   90.00
_cell.angle_beta   90.00
_cell.angle_gamma   90.00
#
_symmetry.space_group_name_H-M   'P 1'
#
loop_
_entity.id
_entity.type
_entity.pdbx_description
1 polymer ?
#
loop_
_entity_poly.entity_id
_entity_poly.type
_entity_poly.pdbx_seq_one_letter_code
_entity_poly.pdbx_strand_id
1 'polypeptide(L)'
;MKSLEEILEMLVKELNESIPRIKNLKGDLVYYNEIMGTTSAFLVAVLGLHLEGKYEDWHSGKWMDDCLITKVILHEDRLVISAVAIWGVETDTSQWTEPLYFVIGLTERMTDGSNYTFLFGDENVDEIPYVDFRDDRTFWDGLERDWKYTITVRSGQYE
;
A
#
# COMPACT_ATOMS: atom_id res chain seq x y z
N MET A 1 -13.90 2.04 -15.24
CA MET A 1 -12.96 1.80 -14.13
C MET A 1 -13.67 0.91 -13.12
N LYS A 2 -12.97 -0.03 -12.49
CA LYS A 2 -13.55 -0.87 -11.43
C LYS A 2 -13.87 -0.01 -10.20
N SER A 3 -14.86 -0.39 -9.41
CA SER A 3 -15.18 0.31 -8.15
C SER A 3 -14.14 0.00 -7.06
N LEU A 4 -14.16 0.79 -5.98
CA LEU A 4 -13.33 0.54 -4.80
C LEU A 4 -13.59 -0.85 -4.22
N GLU A 5 -14.86 -1.25 -4.14
CA GLU A 5 -15.28 -2.56 -3.64
C GLU A 5 -14.73 -3.69 -4.53
N GLU A 6 -14.84 -3.57 -5.86
CA GLU A 6 -14.32 -4.58 -6.78
C GLU A 6 -12.80 -4.75 -6.67
N ILE A 7 -12.05 -3.66 -6.52
CA ILE A 7 -10.59 -3.72 -6.39
C ILE A 7 -10.20 -4.24 -5.00
N LEU A 8 -10.93 -3.87 -3.96
CA LEU A 8 -10.71 -4.40 -2.61
C LEU A 8 -10.95 -5.91 -2.55
N GLU A 9 -11.98 -6.44 -3.21
CA GLU A 9 -12.21 -7.88 -3.32
C GLU A 9 -11.04 -8.60 -4.01
N MET A 10 -10.48 -7.98 -5.06
CA MET A 10 -9.30 -8.50 -5.75
C MET A 10 -8.06 -8.47 -4.85
N LEU A 11 -7.83 -7.39 -4.11
CA LEU A 11 -6.76 -7.29 -3.11
C LEU A 11 -6.90 -8.38 -2.04
N VAL A 12 -8.10 -8.54 -1.46
CA VAL A 12 -8.40 -9.54 -0.42
C VAL A 12 -8.11 -10.95 -0.91
N LYS A 13 -8.52 -11.27 -2.14
CA LYS A 13 -8.24 -12.56 -2.75
C LYS A 13 -6.73 -12.80 -2.87
N GLU A 14 -5.98 -11.82 -3.41
CA GLU A 14 -4.53 -11.95 -3.60
C GLU A 14 -3.78 -12.08 -2.26
N LEU A 15 -4.19 -11.32 -1.25
CA LEU A 15 -3.62 -11.40 0.10
C LEU A 15 -3.85 -12.80 0.70
N ASN A 16 -5.07 -13.32 0.62
CA ASN A 16 -5.40 -14.66 1.13
C ASN A 16 -4.63 -15.78 0.40
N GLU A 17 -4.38 -15.64 -0.91
CA GLU A 17 -3.53 -16.56 -1.67
C GLU A 17 -2.04 -16.45 -1.28
N SER A 18 -1.61 -15.26 -0.85
CA SER A 18 -0.21 -14.96 -0.48
C SER A 18 0.11 -15.31 0.97
N ILE A 19 -0.83 -15.20 1.91
CA ILE A 19 -0.62 -15.47 3.36
C ILE A 19 0.01 -16.85 3.63
N PRO A 20 -0.45 -17.96 3.03
CA PRO A 20 0.20 -19.26 3.21
C PRO A 20 1.66 -19.28 2.75
N ARG A 21 2.02 -18.50 1.73
CA ARG A 21 3.40 -18.39 1.21
C ARG A 21 4.26 -17.59 2.20
N ILE A 22 3.75 -16.46 2.68
CA ILE A 22 4.40 -15.60 3.68
C ILE A 22 4.72 -16.38 4.96
N LYS A 23 3.77 -17.21 5.43
CA LYS A 23 3.94 -18.05 6.63
C LYS A 23 5.16 -18.98 6.56
N ASN A 24 5.54 -19.41 5.36
CA ASN A 24 6.63 -20.36 5.15
C ASN A 24 7.98 -19.68 4.87
N LEU A 25 8.05 -18.35 4.93
CA LEU A 25 9.30 -17.61 4.72
C LEU A 25 10.28 -17.82 5.87
N LYS A 26 11.54 -18.05 5.52
CA LYS A 26 12.64 -18.18 6.46
C LYS A 26 13.49 -16.91 6.40
N GLY A 27 13.09 -15.90 7.15
CA GLY A 27 13.76 -14.60 7.23
C GLY A 27 13.24 -13.58 6.23
N ASP A 28 13.89 -12.42 6.23
CA ASP A 28 13.54 -11.30 5.36
C ASP A 28 13.97 -11.56 3.92
N LEU A 29 13.17 -11.06 2.98
CA LEU A 29 13.43 -11.20 1.56
C LEU A 29 13.97 -9.92 0.97
N VAL A 30 14.78 -10.06 -0.08
CA VAL A 30 15.23 -8.94 -0.89
C VAL A 30 14.08 -8.37 -1.74
N TYR A 31 13.10 -9.19 -2.11
CA TYR A 31 12.00 -8.78 -2.99
C TYR A 31 10.68 -9.49 -2.63
N TYR A 32 9.79 -8.81 -1.90
CA TYR A 32 8.51 -9.37 -1.49
C TYR A 32 7.47 -9.41 -2.62
N ASN A 33 7.54 -8.50 -3.59
CA ASN A 33 6.58 -8.45 -4.71
C ASN A 33 6.45 -9.78 -5.46
N GLU A 34 7.54 -10.54 -5.64
CA GLU A 34 7.50 -11.87 -6.28
C GLU A 34 6.57 -12.85 -5.58
N ILE A 35 6.49 -12.78 -4.25
CA ILE A 35 5.69 -13.72 -3.45
C ILE A 35 4.27 -13.21 -3.27
N MET A 36 4.14 -11.89 -3.15
CA MET A 36 2.87 -11.18 -2.99
C MET A 36 2.12 -11.00 -4.32
N GLY A 37 2.70 -11.42 -5.44
CA GLY A 37 2.07 -11.42 -6.75
C GLY A 37 1.59 -10.03 -7.17
N THR A 38 0.29 -9.91 -7.43
CA THR A 38 -0.35 -8.66 -7.88
C THR A 38 -0.81 -7.74 -6.75
N THR A 39 -0.45 -8.08 -5.50
CA THR A 39 -0.82 -7.30 -4.31
C THR A 39 -0.39 -5.85 -4.43
N SER A 40 0.80 -5.59 -4.99
CA SER A 40 1.35 -4.24 -5.06
C SER A 40 0.50 -3.29 -5.91
N ALA A 41 0.06 -3.76 -7.08
CA ALA A 41 -0.85 -3.01 -7.96
C ALA A 41 -2.23 -2.80 -7.32
N PHE A 42 -2.80 -3.83 -6.67
CA PHE A 42 -4.10 -3.67 -6.00
C PHE A 42 -4.03 -2.78 -4.76
N LEU A 43 -2.93 -2.81 -4.00
CA LEU A 43 -2.72 -1.93 -2.86
C LEU A 43 -2.78 -0.46 -3.27
N VAL A 44 -2.03 -0.08 -4.30
CA VAL A 44 -2.00 1.31 -4.74
C VAL A 44 -3.28 1.71 -5.47
N ALA A 45 -3.97 0.79 -6.15
CA ALA A 45 -5.27 1.07 -6.74
C ALA A 45 -6.35 1.36 -5.67
N VAL A 46 -6.40 0.57 -4.58
CA VAL A 46 -7.31 0.84 -3.45
C VAL A 46 -6.95 2.18 -2.79
N LEU A 47 -5.66 2.42 -2.55
CA LEU A 47 -5.18 3.66 -1.95
C LEU A 47 -5.57 4.88 -2.81
N GLY A 48 -5.28 4.85 -4.11
CA GLY A 48 -5.59 5.94 -5.04
C GLY A 48 -7.07 6.31 -5.04
N LEU A 49 -7.96 5.31 -5.08
CA LEU A 49 -9.41 5.54 -5.01
C LEU A 49 -9.87 6.17 -3.68
N HIS A 50 -9.25 5.78 -2.55
CA HIS A 50 -9.54 6.46 -1.29
C HIS A 50 -9.04 7.89 -1.26
N LEU A 51 -7.85 8.15 -1.82
CA LEU A 51 -7.26 9.47 -1.84
C LEU A 51 -8.13 10.42 -2.68
N GLU A 52 -8.47 10.02 -3.90
CA GLU A 52 -9.38 10.76 -4.78
C GLU A 52 -10.74 11.05 -4.14
N GLY A 53 -11.27 10.09 -3.36
CA GLY A 53 -12.58 10.24 -2.72
C GLY A 53 -12.59 11.06 -1.42
N LYS A 54 -11.44 11.27 -0.76
CA LYS A 54 -11.39 11.82 0.60
C LYS A 54 -10.54 13.09 0.77
N TYR A 55 -9.56 13.31 -0.09
CA TYR A 55 -8.55 14.35 0.11
C TYR A 55 -8.52 15.31 -1.07
N GLU A 56 -8.94 16.56 -0.85
CA GLU A 56 -9.01 17.58 -1.91
C GLU A 56 -7.63 17.99 -2.45
N ASP A 57 -6.60 17.90 -1.61
CA ASP A 57 -5.20 18.17 -1.97
C ASP A 57 -4.57 17.02 -2.78
N TRP A 58 -5.19 15.83 -2.76
CA TRP A 58 -4.90 14.78 -3.72
C TRP A 58 -5.57 15.13 -5.06
N HIS A 59 -4.84 15.90 -5.88
CA HIS A 59 -5.35 16.45 -7.13
C HIS A 59 -5.90 15.41 -8.11
N SER A 60 -7.04 15.75 -8.73
CA SER A 60 -7.57 15.05 -9.91
C SER A 60 -6.53 15.14 -11.04
N GLY A 61 -5.93 14.01 -11.39
CA GLY A 61 -4.83 13.93 -12.36
C GLY A 61 -3.55 13.33 -11.79
N LYS A 62 -3.47 13.08 -10.47
CA LYS A 62 -2.49 12.14 -9.92
C LYS A 62 -2.99 10.71 -10.13
N TRP A 63 -2.09 9.81 -10.52
CA TRP A 63 -2.38 8.39 -10.71
C TRP A 63 -1.34 7.54 -9.97
N MET A 64 -1.71 6.33 -9.58
CA MET A 64 -0.79 5.37 -8.96
C MET A 64 -0.53 4.19 -9.90
N ASP A 65 0.71 3.71 -9.95
CA ASP A 65 1.15 2.61 -10.83
C ASP A 65 1.21 1.28 -10.05
N ASP A 66 2.18 1.22 -9.14
CA ASP A 66 2.58 0.04 -8.39
C ASP A 66 3.29 0.47 -7.10
N CYS A 67 3.66 -0.47 -6.25
CA CYS A 67 4.53 -0.22 -5.12
C CYS A 67 5.64 -1.27 -4.97
N LEU A 68 6.79 -0.86 -4.45
CA LEU A 68 7.83 -1.78 -4.01
C LEU A 68 7.53 -2.21 -2.58
N ILE A 69 7.22 -3.49 -2.37
CA ILE A 69 6.99 -4.04 -1.03
C ILE A 69 8.34 -4.30 -0.38
N THR A 70 8.64 -3.52 0.66
CA THR A 70 9.92 -3.56 1.37
C THR A 70 9.88 -4.48 2.59
N LYS A 71 8.69 -4.66 3.19
CA LYS A 71 8.54 -5.55 4.33
C LYS A 71 7.13 -6.12 4.42
N VAL A 72 7.04 -7.38 4.82
CA VAL A 72 5.77 -8.03 5.16
C VAL A 72 5.90 -8.71 6.51
N ILE A 73 5.00 -8.39 7.43
CA ILE A 73 4.95 -9.00 8.77
C ILE A 73 3.57 -9.62 8.97
N LEU A 74 3.56 -10.93 9.16
CA LEU A 74 2.35 -11.69 9.46
C LEU A 74 2.28 -11.96 10.97
N HIS A 75 1.28 -11.36 11.62
CA HIS A 75 0.91 -11.66 13.00
C HIS A 75 -0.28 -12.64 13.04
N GLU A 76 -0.74 -13.00 14.24
CA GLU A 76 -1.92 -13.87 14.39
C GLU A 76 -3.23 -13.19 13.97
N ASP A 77 -3.33 -11.88 14.23
CA ASP A 77 -4.53 -11.05 14.12
C ASP A 77 -4.45 -10.00 13.00
N ARG A 78 -3.29 -9.84 12.36
CA ARG A 78 -3.09 -8.83 11.31
C ARG A 78 -1.97 -9.17 10.35
N LEU A 79 -2.08 -8.64 9.14
CA LEU A 79 -0.99 -8.55 8.17
C LEU A 79 -0.55 -7.09 8.05
N VAL A 80 0.76 -6.87 8.09
CA VAL A 80 1.39 -5.56 7.94
C VAL A 80 2.26 -5.58 6.68
N ILE A 81 2.10 -4.58 5.83
CA ILE A 81 2.88 -4.37 4.62
C ILE A 81 3.50 -2.98 4.69
N SER A 82 4.82 -2.91 4.58
CA SER A 82 5.55 -1.67 4.32
C SER A 82 5.99 -1.66 2.87
N ALA A 83 5.81 -0.54 2.21
CA ALA A 83 6.08 -0.38 0.79
C ALA A 83 6.51 1.06 0.46
N VAL A 84 6.97 1.24 -0.77
CA VAL A 84 7.18 2.54 -1.40
C VAL A 84 6.26 2.60 -2.61
N ALA A 85 5.24 3.45 -2.58
CA ALA A 85 4.31 3.60 -3.69
C ALA A 85 4.92 4.49 -4.77
N ILE A 86 4.58 4.18 -6.02
CA ILE A 86 4.98 4.93 -7.20
C ILE A 86 3.74 5.61 -7.78
N TRP A 87 3.79 6.92 -7.94
CA TRP A 87 2.70 7.72 -8.49
C TRP A 87 3.22 8.72 -9.53
N GLY A 88 2.32 9.22 -10.36
CA GLY A 88 2.62 10.21 -11.39
C GLY A 88 1.50 11.20 -11.57
N VAL A 89 1.67 12.14 -12.50
CA VAL A 89 0.61 13.05 -12.96
C VAL A 89 0.28 12.78 -14.42
N GLU A 90 -0.97 12.96 -14.83
CA GLU A 90 -1.41 12.66 -16.20
C GLU A 90 -0.74 13.56 -17.26
N THR A 91 -0.28 14.75 -16.86
CA THR A 91 0.26 15.75 -17.79
C THR A 91 1.72 15.54 -18.14
N ASP A 92 2.44 14.62 -17.48
CA ASP A 92 3.84 14.33 -17.78
C ASP A 92 4.17 12.84 -17.61
N THR A 93 5.43 12.48 -17.88
CA THR A 93 5.96 11.12 -17.68
C THR A 93 6.78 11.00 -16.40
N SER A 94 6.71 12.01 -15.54
CA SER A 94 7.44 12.05 -14.29
C SER A 94 6.74 11.11 -13.30
N GLN A 95 7.55 10.43 -12.51
CA GLN A 95 7.09 9.53 -11.46
C GLN A 95 7.78 9.91 -10.17
N TRP A 96 7.05 9.80 -9.08
CA TRP A 96 7.49 10.06 -7.72
C TRP A 96 7.25 8.86 -6.85
N THR A 97 7.96 8.84 -5.73
CA THR A 97 7.91 7.79 -4.74
C THR A 97 7.62 8.38 -3.38
N GLU A 98 6.78 7.69 -2.64
CA GLU A 98 6.44 8.04 -1.26
C GLU A 98 6.23 6.77 -0.43
N PRO A 99 6.47 6.85 0.89
CA PRO A 99 6.29 5.70 1.75
C PRO A 99 4.82 5.32 1.86
N LEU A 100 4.57 4.01 1.92
CA LEU A 100 3.27 3.40 2.07
C LEU A 100 3.32 2.37 3.20
N TYR A 101 2.36 2.46 4.11
CA TYR A 101 2.17 1.48 5.16
C TYR A 101 0.71 1.00 5.17
N PHE A 102 0.53 -0.31 5.15
CA PHE A 102 -0.79 -0.94 5.10
C PHE A 102 -0.91 -1.98 6.20
N VAL A 103 -2.03 -1.94 6.92
CA VAL A 103 -2.38 -2.93 7.95
C VAL A 103 -3.78 -3.43 7.67
N ILE A 104 -3.97 -4.74 7.71
CA ILE A 104 -5.28 -5.36 7.55
C ILE A 104 -5.51 -6.43 8.61
N GLY A 105 -6.72 -6.44 9.18
CA GLY A 105 -7.13 -7.40 10.18
C GLY A 105 -7.31 -8.81 9.59
N LEU A 106 -6.95 -9.80 10.41
CA LEU A 106 -7.09 -11.22 10.09
C LEU A 106 -8.01 -11.91 11.10
N THR A 107 -8.86 -12.79 10.58
CA THR A 107 -9.64 -13.77 11.34
C THR A 107 -9.23 -15.16 10.84
N GLU A 108 -8.78 -16.03 11.74
CA GLU A 108 -8.27 -17.37 11.38
C GLU A 108 -7.18 -17.34 10.28
N ARG A 109 -6.31 -16.31 10.30
CA ARG A 109 -5.25 -16.06 9.30
C ARG A 109 -5.75 -15.79 7.88
N MET A 110 -6.97 -15.32 7.74
CA MET A 110 -7.57 -14.85 6.49
C MET A 110 -8.09 -13.44 6.70
N THR A 111 -8.17 -12.65 5.64
CA THR A 111 -8.86 -11.36 5.67
C THR A 111 -10.11 -11.38 4.80
N ASP A 112 -11.10 -10.60 5.20
CA ASP A 112 -12.31 -10.30 4.43
C ASP A 112 -12.33 -8.85 3.93
N GLY A 113 -11.26 -8.06 4.17
CA GLY A 113 -11.21 -6.66 3.78
C GLY A 113 -12.03 -5.72 4.67
N SER A 114 -12.63 -6.22 5.76
CA SER A 114 -13.52 -5.42 6.61
C SER A 114 -12.81 -4.34 7.42
N ASN A 115 -11.55 -4.57 7.78
CA ASN A 115 -10.81 -3.72 8.70
C ASN A 115 -9.38 -3.51 8.19
N TYR A 116 -9.09 -2.32 7.71
CA TYR A 116 -7.73 -1.98 7.26
C TYR A 116 -7.40 -0.51 7.47
N THR A 117 -6.11 -0.22 7.41
CA THR A 117 -5.56 1.13 7.50
C THR A 117 -4.46 1.30 6.47
N PHE A 118 -4.53 2.41 5.74
CA PHE A 118 -3.44 2.94 4.93
C PHE A 118 -2.86 4.17 5.63
N LEU A 119 -1.53 4.24 5.67
CA LEU A 119 -0.77 5.45 5.93
C LEU A 119 0.09 5.71 4.69
N PHE A 120 0.07 6.93 4.17
CA PHE A 120 0.72 7.25 2.90
C PHE A 120 1.27 8.67 2.89
N GLY A 121 2.46 8.83 2.33
CA GLY A 121 3.17 10.10 2.24
C GLY A 121 3.72 10.59 3.58
N ASP A 122 4.62 11.55 3.51
CA ASP A 122 5.19 12.22 4.69
C ASP A 122 4.89 13.72 4.61
N GLU A 123 4.38 14.31 5.70
CA GLU A 123 4.04 15.72 5.78
C GLU A 123 5.29 16.62 5.79
N ASN A 124 6.41 16.09 6.26
CA ASN A 124 7.64 16.83 6.51
C ASN A 124 8.76 16.50 5.50
N VAL A 125 8.54 15.55 4.60
CA VAL A 125 9.50 15.13 3.59
C VAL A 125 8.82 15.11 2.23
N ASP A 126 9.33 15.93 1.30
CA ASP A 126 8.83 15.99 -0.08
C ASP A 126 8.94 14.63 -0.79
N GLU A 127 8.07 14.41 -1.76
CA GLU A 127 8.14 13.23 -2.62
C GLU A 127 9.46 13.16 -3.39
N ILE A 128 9.97 11.94 -3.60
CA ILE A 128 11.25 11.74 -4.30
C ILE A 128 11.01 11.27 -5.72
N PRO A 129 11.61 11.90 -6.74
CA PRO A 129 11.55 11.39 -8.11
C PRO A 129 11.97 9.93 -8.18
N TYR A 130 11.21 9.11 -8.90
CA TYR A 130 11.49 7.67 -9.03
C TYR A 130 12.89 7.40 -9.59
N VAL A 131 13.39 8.28 -10.46
CA VAL A 131 14.76 8.17 -10.99
C VAL A 131 15.82 8.24 -9.90
N ASP A 132 15.63 9.08 -8.88
CA ASP A 132 16.55 9.24 -7.77
C ASP A 132 16.41 8.07 -6.79
N PHE A 133 15.16 7.67 -6.48
CA PHE A 133 14.89 6.49 -5.66
C PHE A 133 15.42 5.18 -6.29
N ARG A 134 15.39 5.07 -7.62
CA ARG A 134 15.96 3.91 -8.33
C ARG A 134 17.45 3.78 -8.08
N ASP A 135 18.15 4.91 -8.01
CA ASP A 135 19.60 4.98 -7.83
C ASP A 135 19.99 4.84 -6.34
N ASP A 136 19.13 5.29 -5.41
CA ASP A 136 19.21 5.04 -3.96
C ASP A 136 17.89 4.55 -3.36
N ARG A 137 17.74 3.22 -3.29
CA ARG A 137 16.54 2.56 -2.73
C ARG A 137 16.42 2.66 -1.21
N THR A 138 17.46 3.16 -0.53
CA THR A 138 17.48 3.25 0.94
C THR A 138 16.98 4.59 1.45
N PHE A 139 16.64 5.53 0.55
CA PHE A 139 16.18 6.87 0.92
C PHE A 139 15.06 6.85 1.97
N TRP A 140 14.08 5.96 1.81
CA TRP A 140 12.93 5.85 2.70
C TRP A 140 13.21 4.97 3.95
N ASP A 141 14.40 4.40 4.10
CA ASP A 141 14.70 3.51 5.22
C ASP A 141 14.95 4.28 6.52
N GLY A 142 14.44 3.75 7.64
CA GLY A 142 14.77 4.25 8.98
C GLY A 142 14.19 5.61 9.38
N LEU A 143 13.41 6.26 8.50
CA LEU A 143 12.73 7.51 8.81
C LEU A 143 11.51 7.26 9.72
N GLU A 144 11.48 7.95 10.86
CA GLU A 144 10.23 8.22 11.56
C GLU A 144 9.39 9.14 10.68
N ARG A 145 8.08 8.84 10.56
CA ARG A 145 7.22 9.45 9.55
C ARG A 145 6.07 10.17 10.18
N ASP A 146 5.85 11.40 9.74
CA ASP A 146 4.64 12.15 10.02
C ASP A 146 3.69 11.94 8.85
N TRP A 147 2.81 10.94 8.97
CA TRP A 147 1.98 10.51 7.85
C TRP A 147 1.01 11.59 7.39
N LYS A 148 1.13 11.98 6.12
CA LYS A 148 0.27 12.97 5.48
C LYS A 148 -1.17 12.48 5.33
N TYR A 149 -1.34 11.26 4.80
CA TYR A 149 -2.64 10.65 4.58
C TYR A 149 -2.85 9.46 5.51
N THR A 150 -4.02 9.41 6.17
CA THR A 150 -4.41 8.30 7.05
C THR A 150 -5.84 7.86 6.75
N ILE A 151 -5.99 6.69 6.17
CA ILE A 151 -7.28 6.12 5.80
C ILE A 151 -7.53 4.90 6.68
N THR A 152 -8.55 4.96 7.53
CA THR A 152 -9.00 3.82 8.33
C THR A 152 -10.40 3.38 7.89
N VAL A 153 -10.55 2.10 7.61
CA VAL A 153 -11.84 1.47 7.30
C VAL A 153 -12.14 0.42 8.36
N ARG A 154 -13.37 0.45 8.89
CA ARG A 154 -13.89 -0.54 9.84
C ARG A 154 -15.33 -0.87 9.49
N SER A 155 -15.59 -2.08 9.02
CA SER A 155 -16.97 -2.56 8.85
C SER A 155 -17.51 -2.91 10.24
N GLY A 156 -18.51 -2.14 10.70
CA GLY A 156 -19.11 -2.30 12.03
C GLY A 156 -19.49 -1.00 12.77
N GLN A 157 -19.38 0.18 12.15
CA GLN A 157 -19.93 1.43 12.68
C GLN A 157 -21.09 1.97 11.83
N TYR A 158 -22.10 1.12 11.65
CA TYR A 158 -23.47 1.56 11.43
C TYR A 158 -24.35 0.72 12.36
N GLU A 159 -24.40 1.13 13.63
CA GLU A 159 -25.53 0.85 14.53
C GLU A 159 -26.23 2.18 14.84
#